data_AF-A0A1V2YLN1-F1
#
_entry.id   AF-A0A1V2YLN1-F1
#
_cell.length_a   1.000
_cell.length_b   1.000
_cell.length_c   1.000
_cell.angle_alpha   90.00
_cell.angle_beta   90.00
_cell.angle_gamma   90.00
#
_symmetry.space_group_name_H-M   'P 1'
#
loop_
_entity.id
_entity.type
_entity.pdbx_description
1 polymer ?
#
loop_
_entity_poly.entity_id
_entity_poly.type
_entity_poly.pdbx_seq_one_letter_code
_entity_poly.pdbx_strand_id
1 'polypeptide(L)'
;MYNNKKRISASEVNRFTYCPYSWYYNRVYGQKEIYKRYKNSGVQYPNSTNNFIKGNKFHKKYHVKYQVVIRVQIIILLILAYIGYVL
;
A
#
# COMPACT_ATOMS: atom_id res chain seq x y z
N MET A 1 19.63 -3.30 -9.06
CA MET A 1 19.52 -2.03 -8.31
C MET A 1 19.12 -2.37 -6.88
N TYR A 2 19.97 -2.05 -5.91
CA TYR A 2 19.73 -2.29 -4.48
C TYR A 2 18.63 -1.35 -3.96
N ASN A 3 17.60 -1.88 -3.32
CA ASN A 3 16.54 -1.06 -2.73
C ASN A 3 17.03 -0.48 -1.39
N ASN A 4 17.60 0.72 -1.44
CA ASN A 4 18.18 1.43 -0.29
C ASN A 4 17.14 2.21 0.55
N LYS A 5 15.84 1.91 0.39
CA LYS A 5 14.77 2.62 1.13
C LYS A 5 14.83 2.24 2.61
N LYS A 6 14.89 3.25 3.49
CA LYS A 6 14.74 3.06 4.94
C LYS A 6 13.32 2.64 5.34
N ARG A 7 12.31 3.06 4.56
CA ARG A 7 10.90 2.77 4.85
C ARG A 7 10.53 1.37 4.38
N ILE A 8 10.06 0.54 5.31
CA ILE A 8 9.51 -0.80 5.05
C ILE A 8 8.01 -0.66 4.75
N SER A 9 7.54 -1.22 3.62
CA SER A 9 6.11 -1.25 3.30
C SER A 9 5.40 -2.46 3.92
N ALA A 10 4.07 -2.40 4.05
CA ALA A 10 3.27 -3.56 4.45
C ALA A 10 3.46 -4.77 3.51
N SER A 11 3.70 -4.51 2.22
CA SER A 11 4.01 -5.57 1.25
C SER A 11 5.38 -6.20 1.48
N GLU A 12 6.37 -5.45 1.99
CA GLU A 12 7.67 -5.99 2.38
C GLU A 12 7.54 -6.86 3.64
N VAL A 13 6.81 -6.40 4.65
CA VAL A 13 6.52 -7.20 5.85
C VAL A 13 5.81 -8.50 5.47
N ASN A 14 4.72 -8.42 4.69
CA ASN A 14 3.98 -9.60 4.24
C ASN A 14 4.86 -10.57 3.43
N ARG A 15 5.78 -10.06 2.61
CA ARG A 15 6.71 -10.90 1.86
C ARG A 15 7.72 -11.56 2.78
N PHE A 16 8.25 -10.83 3.76
CA PHE A 16 9.19 -11.37 4.73
C PHE A 16 8.55 -12.47 5.58
N THR A 17 7.34 -12.24 6.09
CA THR A 17 6.60 -13.23 6.88
C THR A 17 6.22 -14.46 6.07
N TYR A 18 5.92 -14.30 4.78
CA TYR A 18 5.63 -15.42 3.88
C TYR A 18 6.90 -16.21 3.50
N CYS A 19 7.96 -15.51 3.09
CA CYS A 19 9.22 -16.10 2.67
C CYS A 19 10.37 -15.08 2.83
N PRO A 20 11.21 -15.21 3.88
CA PRO A 20 12.32 -14.29 4.14
C PRO A 20 13.31 -14.19 2.97
N TYR A 21 13.59 -15.31 2.29
CA TYR A 21 14.45 -15.34 1.10
C TYR A 21 13.87 -14.51 -0.05
N SER A 22 12.57 -14.64 -0.35
CA SER A 22 11.92 -13.83 -1.39
C SER A 22 12.00 -12.34 -1.10
N TRP A 23 11.90 -11.95 0.17
CA TRP A 23 12.09 -10.57 0.60
C TRP A 23 13.54 -10.10 0.42
N TYR A 24 14.53 -10.88 0.88
CA TYR A 24 15.94 -10.56 0.74
C TYR A 24 16.35 -10.36 -0.72
N TYR A 25 16.00 -11.32 -1.59
CA TYR A 25 16.30 -11.22 -3.02
C TYR A 25 15.64 -9.99 -3.66
N ASN A 26 14.44 -9.60 -3.21
CA ASN A 26 13.79 -8.40 -3.70
C ASN A 26 14.53 -7.12 -3.29
N ARG A 27 15.05 -7.06 -2.05
CA ARG A 27 15.84 -5.93 -1.57
C ARG A 27 17.17 -5.81 -2.31
N VAL A 28 17.85 -6.93 -2.56
CA VAL A 28 19.17 -6.94 -3.19
C VAL A 28 19.10 -6.66 -4.69
N TYR A 29 18.25 -7.39 -5.41
CA TYR A 29 18.25 -7.38 -6.88
C TYR A 29 17.11 -6.53 -7.48
N GLY A 30 16.03 -6.34 -6.73
CA GLY A 30 14.81 -5.67 -7.20
C GLY A 30 13.84 -6.61 -7.92
N GLN A 31 12.57 -6.21 -7.99
CA GLN A 31 11.51 -7.03 -8.59
C GLN A 31 11.73 -7.31 -10.09
N LYS A 32 12.35 -6.39 -10.84
CA LYS A 32 12.62 -6.56 -12.28
C LYS A 32 13.54 -7.74 -12.55
N GLU A 33 14.60 -7.88 -11.74
CA GLU A 33 15.58 -8.97 -11.90
C GLU A 33 14.98 -10.32 -11.52
N ILE A 34 14.14 -10.35 -10.47
CA ILE A 34 13.39 -11.54 -10.09
C ILE A 34 12.48 -12.00 -11.23
N TYR A 35 11.74 -11.07 -11.85
CA TYR A 35 10.88 -11.38 -12.99
C TYR A 35 11.66 -11.95 -14.18
N LYS A 36 12.83 -11.37 -14.49
CA LYS A 36 13.71 -11.88 -15.55
C LYS A 36 14.18 -13.31 -15.25
N ARG A 37 14.57 -13.61 -14.02
CA ARG A 37 14.99 -14.97 -13.60
C ARG A 37 13.85 -15.97 -13.70
N TYR A 38 12.64 -15.60 -13.28
CA TYR A 38 11.44 -16.44 -13.44
C TYR A 38 11.13 -16.73 -14.91
N LYS A 39 11.21 -15.71 -15.78
CA LYS A 39 11.00 -15.89 -17.22
C LYS A 39 12.02 -16.85 -17.83
N ASN A 40 13.27 -16.75 -17.40
CA ASN A 40 14.36 -17.59 -17.91
C ASN A 40 14.33 -19.01 -17.33
N SER A 41 13.72 -19.24 -16.17
CA SER A 41 13.63 -20.57 -15.56
C SER A 41 12.55 -21.45 -16.17
N GLY A 42 11.77 -20.96 -17.14
CA GLY A 42 10.65 -21.68 -17.75
C GLY A 42 9.46 -21.90 -16.80
N VAL A 43 9.50 -21.32 -15.59
CA VAL A 43 8.44 -21.44 -14.59
C VAL A 43 7.42 -20.33 -14.81
N GLN A 44 6.14 -20.70 -14.92
CA GLN A 44 5.07 -19.72 -15.08
C GLN A 44 4.97 -18.84 -13.83
N TYR A 45 5.12 -17.52 -14.02
CA TYR A 45 4.95 -16.57 -12.93
C TYR A 45 3.48 -16.52 -12.51
N PRO A 46 3.14 -16.65 -11.22
CA PRO A 46 1.76 -16.59 -10.77
C PRO A 46 1.17 -15.21 -11.07
N ASN A 47 0.20 -15.15 -11.98
CA ASN A 47 -0.39 -13.90 -12.47
C ASN A 47 -1.71 -13.52 -11.75
N SER A 48 -2.01 -14.14 -10.61
CA SER A 48 -3.25 -13.85 -9.87
C SER A 48 -3.14 -12.51 -9.14
N THR A 49 -3.64 -11.45 -9.77
CA THR A 49 -3.72 -10.10 -9.18
C THR A 49 -5.11 -9.74 -8.69
N ASN A 50 -6.11 -10.61 -8.86
CA ASN A 50 -7.51 -10.32 -8.58
C ASN A 50 -7.74 -9.86 -7.14
N ASN A 51 -7.14 -10.56 -6.16
CA ASN A 51 -7.24 -10.19 -4.75
C ASN A 51 -6.57 -8.85 -4.45
N PHE A 52 -5.42 -8.59 -5.06
CA PHE A 52 -4.71 -7.31 -4.93
C PHE A 52 -5.53 -6.15 -5.50
N ILE A 53 -6.12 -6.32 -6.69
CA ILE A 53 -6.99 -5.32 -7.33
C ILE A 53 -8.22 -5.05 -6.47
N LYS A 54 -8.87 -6.11 -5.98
CA LYS A 54 -10.04 -6.00 -5.08
C LYS A 54 -9.69 -5.25 -3.80
N GLY A 55 -8.57 -5.60 -3.17
CA GLY A 55 -8.06 -4.90 -1.99
C GLY A 55 -7.79 -3.42 -2.27
N ASN A 56 -7.13 -3.10 -3.39
CA ASN A 56 -6.81 -1.73 -3.74
C ASN A 56 -8.06 -0.89 -4.02
N LYS A 57 -9.10 -1.47 -4.65
CA LYS A 57 -10.40 -0.83 -4.84
C LYS A 57 -11.08 -0.54 -3.50
N PHE A 58 -11.04 -1.48 -2.57
CA PHE A 58 -11.56 -1.29 -1.22
C PHE A 58 -10.83 -0.17 -0.48
N HIS A 59 -9.49 -0.18 -0.46
CA HIS A 59 -8.69 0.86 0.18
C HIS A 59 -8.98 2.25 -0.41
N LYS A 60 -9.08 2.36 -1.75
CA LYS A 60 -9.44 3.63 -2.39
C LYS A 60 -10.80 4.14 -1.91
N LYS A 61 -11.83 3.28 -1.90
CA LYS A 61 -13.18 3.66 -1.42
C LYS A 61 -13.15 4.06 0.05
N TYR A 62 -12.42 3.31 0.88
CA TYR A 62 -12.27 3.60 2.30
C TYR A 62 -11.58 4.95 2.55
N HIS A 63 -10.47 5.23 1.88
CA HIS A 63 -9.75 6.51 2.01
C HIS A 63 -10.60 7.70 1.59
N VAL A 64 -11.36 7.59 0.50
CA VAL A 64 -12.28 8.66 0.08
C VAL A 64 -13.35 8.90 1.14
N LYS A 65 -13.99 7.82 1.64
CA LYS A 65 -14.99 7.94 2.71
C LYS A 65 -14.41 8.62 3.95
N TYR A 66 -13.22 8.20 4.38
CA TYR A 66 -12.54 8.74 5.54
C TYR A 66 -12.19 10.22 5.37
N GLN A 67 -11.69 10.61 4.19
CA GLN A 67 -11.42 12.03 3.87
C GLN A 67 -12.69 12.89 3.92
N VAL A 68 -13.82 12.38 3.44
CA VAL A 68 -15.11 13.09 3.52
C VAL A 68 -15.55 13.26 4.98
N VAL A 69 -15.46 12.20 5.79
CA VAL A 69 -15.81 12.26 7.22
C VAL A 69 -14.97 13.30 7.95
N ILE A 70 -13.64 13.31 7.74
CA ILE A 70 -12.76 14.33 8.35
C ILE A 70 -13.17 15.74 7.93
N ARG A 71 -13.44 15.97 6.64
CA ARG A 71 -13.84 17.30 6.14
C ARG A 71 -15.14 17.77 6.78
N VAL A 72 -16.14 16.88 6.89
CA VAL A 72 -17.41 17.18 7.56
C VAL A 72 -17.19 17.51 9.03
N GLN A 73 -16.36 16.73 9.73
CA GLN A 73 -16.02 16.99 11.14
C GLN A 73 -15.35 18.35 11.33
N ILE A 74 -14.42 18.72 10.43
CA ILE A 74 -13.77 20.04 10.45
C ILE A 74 -14.78 21.16 10.24
N ILE A 75 -15.70 21.01 9.26
CA ILE A 75 -16.74 22.02 9.00
C ILE A 75 -17.64 22.20 10.23
N ILE A 76 -18.07 21.11 10.88
CA ILE A 76 -18.88 21.17 12.10
C ILE A 76 -18.13 21.89 13.21
N LEU A 77 -16.85 21.56 13.43
CA LEU A 77 -16.01 22.23 14.43
C LEU A 77 -15.89 23.73 14.18
N LEU A 78 -15.71 24.15 12.92
CA LEU A 78 -15.64 25.56 12.55
C LEU A 78 -16.97 26.29 12.80
N ILE A 79 -18.11 25.66 12.51
CA ILE A 79 -19.43 26.22 12.79
C ILE A 79 -19.63 26.41 14.29
N LEU A 80 -19.29 25.40 15.10
CA LEU A 80 -19.40 25.49 16.56
C LEU A 80 -18.48 26.57 17.14
N ALA A 81 -17.25 26.67 16.65
CA ALA A 81 -16.32 27.73 17.05
C ALA A 81 -16.83 29.13 16.68
N TYR A 82 -17.44 29.28 15.50
CA TYR A 82 -18.04 30.54 15.08
C TYR A 82 -19.24 30.91 15.96
N ILE A 83 -20.14 29.96 16.25
CA ILE A 83 -21.28 30.20 17.14
C ILE A 83 -20.78 30.63 18.52
N GLY A 84 -19.82 29.92 19.12
CA GLY A 84 -19.26 30.29 20.42
C GLY A 84 -18.42 31.56 20.44
N TYR A 85 -18.05 32.11 19.27
CA TYR A 85 -17.41 33.42 19.16
C TYR A 85 -18.44 34.55 19.05
N VAL A 86 -19.57 34.31 18.39
CA VAL A 86 -20.63 35.30 18.16
C VAL A 86 -21.58 35.43 19.35
N LEU A 87 -21.82 34.33 20.07
CA LEU A 87 -22.69 34.24 21.24
C LEU A 87 -21.90 34.50 22.53
#